data_AF-O35736-F1
#
_entry.id   AF-O35736-F1
#
_cell.length_a   1.000
_cell.length_b   1.000
_cell.length_c   1.000
_cell.angle_alpha   90.00
_cell.angle_beta   90.00
_cell.angle_gamma   90.00
#
_symmetry.space_group_name_H-M   'P 1'
#
loop_
_entity.id
_entity.type
_entity.pdbx_description
1 polymer ?
#
loop_
_entity_poly.entity_id
_entity_poly.type
_entity_poly.pdbx_seq_one_letter_code
_entity_poly.pdbx_strand_id
1 'polypeptide(L)'
;MKFFSIASLGLLLVVATAFPASELQREDGENSVTRNKPTRASSGKTRRQISYLIKEVFEMRKELCKNDETCIKSHVAVSENNLNLPKMTEKDGCFQTGYNRDDCLVRITSGLLEFQVYLRYIRNKFQEGNNRDRAEHVQSSSKALIEILKQEVKDPNKIVFPSPTANINLLAKLESQNDWQKVMTMQLILSNFEDFLQFTLRAVRKA
;
A
#
# COMPACT_ATOMS: atom_id res chain seq x y z
N MET A 1 -58.11 6.23 -16.62
CA MET A 1 -58.42 4.85 -17.04
C MET A 1 -57.85 3.94 -15.95
N LYS A 2 -58.64 3.49 -14.96
CA LYS A 2 -59.51 2.30 -14.94
C LYS A 2 -58.72 1.02 -15.31
N PHE A 3 -58.28 0.24 -14.31
CA PHE A 3 -58.87 -1.06 -13.89
C PHE A 3 -58.23 -2.25 -14.67
N PHE A 4 -57.99 -3.49 -14.20
CA PHE A 4 -58.38 -4.31 -13.05
C PHE A 4 -57.30 -5.42 -12.85
N SER A 5 -57.13 -5.89 -11.61
CA SER A 5 -56.43 -7.14 -11.22
C SER A 5 -57.12 -8.40 -11.75
N ILE A 6 -56.36 -9.49 -11.97
CA ILE A 6 -56.82 -10.86 -11.66
C ILE A 6 -55.62 -11.70 -11.19
N ALA A 7 -55.74 -12.25 -9.99
CA ALA A 7 -54.86 -13.24 -9.37
C ALA A 7 -55.27 -14.66 -9.79
N SER A 8 -54.33 -15.60 -9.81
CA SER A 8 -54.63 -17.04 -9.84
C SER A 8 -53.67 -17.79 -8.92
N LEU A 9 -54.23 -18.37 -7.85
CA LEU A 9 -53.58 -19.32 -6.94
C LEU A 9 -53.36 -20.66 -7.65
N GLY A 10 -52.28 -21.37 -7.31
CA GLY A 10 -52.04 -22.74 -7.78
C GLY A 10 -51.03 -23.51 -6.93
N LEU A 11 -51.54 -24.12 -5.86
CA LEU A 11 -51.11 -25.34 -5.14
C LEU A 11 -49.63 -25.66 -4.86
N LEU A 12 -49.32 -25.79 -3.56
CA LEU A 12 -48.16 -26.47 -2.96
C LEU A 12 -48.33 -28.00 -2.97
N LEU A 13 -47.26 -28.73 -3.28
CA LEU A 13 -47.06 -30.12 -2.84
C LEU A 13 -45.65 -30.25 -2.27
N VAL A 14 -45.58 -30.47 -0.96
CA VAL A 14 -44.38 -30.84 -0.20
C VAL A 14 -44.27 -32.36 -0.25
N VAL A 15 -43.13 -32.87 -0.71
CA VAL A 15 -42.75 -34.27 -0.54
C VAL A 15 -41.55 -34.30 0.40
N ALA A 16 -41.78 -34.80 1.61
CA ALA A 16 -40.74 -35.13 2.57
C ALA A 16 -40.31 -36.58 2.32
N THR A 17 -39.05 -36.80 1.93
CA THR A 17 -38.42 -38.12 1.91
C THR A 17 -37.38 -38.20 3.02
N ALA A 18 -37.55 -39.21 3.87
CA ALA A 18 -36.71 -39.51 5.02
C ALA A 18 -35.26 -39.88 4.65
N PHE A 19 -34.33 -39.52 5.53
CA PHE A 19 -32.91 -39.90 5.49
C PHE A 19 -32.69 -41.38 5.82
N PRO A 20 -31.73 -42.06 5.17
CA PRO A 20 -30.95 -43.10 5.80
C PRO A 20 -29.63 -42.52 6.32
N ALA A 21 -29.30 -42.86 7.56
CA ALA A 21 -27.99 -42.62 8.15
C ALA A 21 -26.92 -43.48 7.43
N SER A 22 -25.81 -42.86 7.05
CA SER A 22 -24.59 -43.54 6.62
C SER A 22 -23.41 -42.83 7.28
N GLU A 23 -23.00 -43.39 8.42
CA GLU A 23 -21.63 -43.82 8.68
C GLU A 23 -20.47 -42.88 8.28
N LEU A 24 -19.98 -42.15 9.28
CA LEU A 24 -18.58 -41.96 9.65
C LEU A 24 -17.57 -41.70 8.50
N GLN A 25 -17.39 -40.44 8.13
CA GLN A 25 -16.11 -39.95 7.61
C GLN A 25 -15.69 -38.67 8.35
N ARG A 26 -14.47 -38.74 8.90
CA ARG A 26 -13.69 -37.69 9.55
C ARG A 26 -13.90 -36.31 8.92
N GLU A 27 -14.42 -35.40 9.73
CA GLU A 27 -14.47 -33.98 9.47
C GLU A 27 -13.12 -33.36 9.86
N ASP A 28 -12.10 -33.54 9.01
CA ASP A 28 -10.93 -32.67 9.05
C ASP A 28 -11.31 -31.41 8.25
N GLY A 29 -11.82 -30.41 8.99
CA GLY A 29 -12.29 -29.13 8.49
C GLY A 29 -11.21 -28.38 7.71
N GLU A 30 -11.24 -28.56 6.40
CA GLU A 30 -10.48 -27.83 5.40
C GLU A 30 -11.02 -26.39 5.30
N ASN A 31 -10.59 -25.52 6.21
CA ASN A 31 -10.69 -24.06 6.02
C ASN A 31 -9.61 -23.61 5.02
N SER A 32 -9.68 -24.09 3.78
CA SER A 32 -8.95 -23.48 2.67
C SER A 32 -9.66 -22.18 2.31
N VAL A 33 -9.26 -21.09 2.98
CA VAL A 33 -9.59 -19.73 2.52
C VAL A 33 -9.01 -19.60 1.11
N THR A 34 -9.86 -19.75 0.09
CA THR A 34 -9.51 -19.57 -1.31
C THR A 34 -9.06 -18.13 -1.50
N ARG A 35 -7.75 -17.93 -1.36
CA ARG A 35 -7.13 -16.63 -1.57
C ARG A 35 -7.20 -16.33 -3.06
N ASN A 36 -8.15 -15.48 -3.42
CA ASN A 36 -8.38 -15.07 -4.79
C ASN A 36 -7.08 -14.53 -5.40
N LYS A 37 -6.48 -15.29 -6.32
CA LYS A 37 -5.36 -14.81 -7.13
C LYS A 37 -5.82 -13.53 -7.86
N PRO A 38 -5.02 -12.44 -7.85
CA PRO A 38 -5.40 -11.21 -8.53
C PRO A 38 -5.70 -11.49 -10.01
N THR A 39 -6.89 -11.09 -10.48
CA THR A 39 -7.21 -11.12 -11.91
C THR A 39 -6.29 -10.14 -12.66
N ARG A 40 -5.97 -10.42 -13.93
CA ARG A 40 -5.17 -9.52 -14.78
C ARG A 40 -5.70 -8.09 -14.84
N ALA A 41 -7.02 -7.92 -14.75
CA ALA A 41 -7.65 -6.60 -14.65
C ALA A 41 -7.29 -5.86 -13.35
N SER A 42 -7.25 -6.58 -12.21
CA SER A 42 -6.83 -6.06 -10.91
C SER A 42 -5.36 -5.64 -10.94
N SER A 43 -4.46 -6.50 -11.45
CA SER A 43 -3.03 -6.16 -11.55
C SER A 43 -2.78 -4.96 -12.48
N GLY A 44 -3.54 -4.85 -13.59
CA GLY A 44 -3.51 -3.69 -14.47
C GLY A 44 -3.95 -2.39 -13.78
N LYS A 45 -5.00 -2.44 -12.95
CA LYS A 45 -5.46 -1.29 -12.14
C LYS A 45 -4.41 -0.88 -11.11
N THR A 46 -3.87 -1.83 -10.36
CA THR A 46 -2.82 -1.59 -9.35
C THR A 46 -1.58 -0.97 -9.98
N ARG A 47 -1.15 -1.46 -11.15
CA ARG A 47 -0.02 -0.87 -11.90
C ARG A 47 -0.26 0.59 -12.29
N ARG A 48 -1.47 0.92 -12.75
CA ARG A 48 -1.82 2.31 -13.09
C ARG A 48 -1.83 3.20 -11.85
N GLN A 49 -2.37 2.70 -10.73
CA GLN A 49 -2.37 3.43 -9.46
C GLN A 49 -0.94 3.72 -8.96
N ILE A 50 -0.05 2.72 -8.97
CA ILE A 50 1.36 2.93 -8.58
C ILE A 50 2.04 3.94 -9.51
N SER A 51 1.78 3.83 -10.83
CA SER A 51 2.38 4.77 -11.81
C SER A 51 1.89 6.20 -11.61
N TYR A 52 0.61 6.38 -11.26
CA TYR A 52 0.05 7.69 -10.91
C TYR A 52 0.67 8.23 -9.62
N LEU A 53 0.80 7.38 -8.59
CA LEU A 53 1.41 7.75 -7.32
C LEU A 53 2.87 8.21 -7.48
N ILE A 54 3.65 7.52 -8.32
CA ILE A 54 5.03 7.94 -8.67
C ILE A 54 5.04 9.34 -9.28
N LYS A 55 4.11 9.66 -10.19
CA LYS A 55 4.00 10.99 -10.80
C LYS A 55 3.67 12.05 -9.76
N GLU A 56 2.68 11.81 -8.89
CA GLU A 56 2.31 12.77 -7.84
C GLU A 56 3.48 13.03 -6.88
N VAL A 57 4.23 11.99 -6.48
CA VAL A 57 5.42 12.13 -5.64
C VAL A 57 6.49 12.97 -6.34
N PHE A 58 6.72 12.76 -7.64
CA PHE A 58 7.66 13.56 -8.42
C PHE A 58 7.23 15.03 -8.53
N GLU A 59 5.94 15.30 -8.73
CA GLU A 59 5.41 16.68 -8.73
C GLU A 59 5.62 17.36 -7.36
N MET A 60 5.37 16.66 -6.26
CA MET A 60 5.65 17.20 -4.91
C MET A 60 7.13 17.55 -4.72
N ARG A 61 8.05 16.73 -5.23
CA ARG A 61 9.50 17.02 -5.17
C ARG A 61 9.85 18.30 -5.92
N LYS A 62 9.29 18.48 -7.12
CA LYS A 62 9.51 19.70 -7.92
C LYS A 62 8.98 20.94 -7.20
N GLU A 63 7.78 20.88 -6.64
CA GLU A 63 7.18 22.00 -5.90
C GLU A 63 7.98 22.34 -4.66
N LEU A 64 8.38 21.33 -3.89
CA LEU A 64 9.20 21.50 -2.69
C LEU A 64 10.55 22.16 -3.00
N CYS A 65 11.17 21.77 -4.11
CA CYS A 65 12.43 22.34 -4.60
C CYS A 65 12.25 23.60 -5.44
N LYS A 66 11.03 24.12 -5.63
CA LYS A 66 10.75 25.26 -6.55
C LYS A 66 11.35 25.09 -7.95
N ASN A 67 11.33 23.86 -8.46
CA ASN A 67 11.98 23.44 -9.71
C ASN A 67 13.51 23.60 -9.78
N ASP A 68 14.18 23.85 -8.66
CA ASP A 68 15.64 23.85 -8.61
C ASP A 68 16.21 22.44 -8.83
N GLU A 69 16.95 22.26 -9.92
CA GLU A 69 17.49 20.95 -10.28
C GLU A 69 18.50 20.41 -9.25
N THR A 70 19.24 21.29 -8.59
CA THR A 70 20.23 20.92 -7.58
C THR A 70 19.53 20.28 -6.39
N CYS A 71 18.45 20.89 -5.90
CA CYS A 71 17.58 20.34 -4.87
C CYS A 71 16.90 19.04 -5.34
N ILE A 72 16.38 19.01 -6.57
CA ILE A 72 15.66 17.82 -7.09
C ILE A 72 16.58 16.61 -7.14
N LYS A 73 17.80 16.78 -7.67
CA LYS A 73 18.82 15.72 -7.83
C LYS A 73 19.63 15.48 -6.54
N SER A 74 19.43 16.30 -5.52
CA SER A 74 20.18 16.20 -4.28
C SER A 74 19.85 14.88 -3.57
N HIS A 75 20.86 14.04 -3.45
CA HIS A 75 20.88 12.92 -2.51
C HIS A 75 21.52 13.33 -1.18
N VAL A 76 21.66 14.64 -0.91
CA VAL A 76 22.24 15.13 0.33
C VAL A 76 21.36 14.67 1.48
N ALA A 77 21.79 13.60 2.13
CA ALA A 77 21.38 13.31 3.48
C ALA A 77 21.86 14.51 4.31
N VAL A 78 20.94 15.30 4.84
CA VAL A 78 21.27 16.19 5.95
C VAL A 78 21.83 15.25 7.02
N SER A 79 23.15 15.29 7.21
CA SER A 79 23.93 14.29 7.95
C SER A 79 23.43 14.07 9.37
N GLU A 80 22.71 15.04 9.92
CA GLU A 80 22.09 14.96 11.25
C GLU A 80 20.94 13.95 11.34
N ASN A 81 20.34 13.54 10.22
CA ASN A 81 19.06 12.89 10.29
C ASN A 81 19.10 11.36 10.37
N ASN A 82 20.17 10.69 9.95
CA ASN A 82 20.34 9.22 10.02
C ASN A 82 19.00 8.47 9.83
N LEU A 83 18.22 8.91 8.83
CA LEU A 83 16.88 8.36 8.64
C LEU A 83 17.02 6.94 8.12
N ASN A 84 16.41 6.01 8.83
CA ASN A 84 16.29 4.63 8.39
C ASN A 84 15.09 4.53 7.44
N LEU A 85 15.27 5.06 6.22
CA LEU A 85 14.23 4.99 5.19
C LEU A 85 14.18 3.59 4.59
N PRO A 86 12.98 3.04 4.31
CA PRO A 86 12.85 1.72 3.72
C PRO A 86 13.52 1.64 2.35
N LYS A 87 14.50 0.74 2.23
CA LYS A 87 15.17 0.41 0.98
C LYS A 87 15.02 -1.06 0.64
N MET A 88 15.12 -1.36 -0.66
CA MET A 88 15.15 -2.74 -1.17
C MET A 88 16.61 -3.24 -1.24
N THR A 89 16.81 -4.50 -0.89
CA THR A 89 18.09 -5.22 -0.93
C THR A 89 17.92 -6.57 -1.62
N GLU A 90 19.01 -7.21 -2.06
CA GLU A 90 18.93 -8.51 -2.76
C GLU A 90 18.23 -9.59 -1.92
N LYS A 91 18.38 -9.54 -0.59
CA LYS A 91 17.76 -10.47 0.35
C LYS A 91 16.24 -10.39 0.39
N ASP A 92 15.67 -9.28 -0.09
CA ASP A 92 14.22 -9.05 -0.09
C ASP A 92 13.51 -9.79 -1.23
N GLY A 93 14.23 -10.51 -2.09
CA GLY A 93 13.64 -11.32 -3.15
C GLY A 93 12.97 -10.52 -4.28
N CYS A 94 13.16 -9.20 -4.34
CA CYS A 94 12.56 -8.36 -5.39
C CYS A 94 13.43 -8.20 -6.64
N PHE A 95 14.72 -8.53 -6.56
CA PHE A 95 15.68 -8.41 -7.66
C PHE A 95 15.52 -9.57 -8.66
N GLN A 96 16.12 -9.45 -9.84
CA GLN A 96 16.05 -10.52 -10.85
C GLN A 96 16.77 -11.77 -10.36
N THR A 97 17.99 -11.61 -9.86
CA THR A 97 18.72 -12.64 -9.15
C THR A 97 18.09 -12.83 -7.77
N GLY A 98 17.79 -14.08 -7.40
CA GLY A 98 17.16 -14.37 -6.11
C GLY A 98 15.70 -13.96 -6.01
N TYR A 99 14.98 -13.78 -7.12
CA TYR A 99 13.57 -13.39 -7.08
C TYR A 99 12.73 -14.40 -6.27
N ASN A 100 12.10 -13.92 -5.20
CA ASN A 100 11.08 -14.63 -4.43
C ASN A 100 9.87 -13.71 -4.28
N ARG A 101 8.76 -14.08 -4.91
CA ARG A 101 7.54 -13.29 -4.88
C ARG A 101 7.03 -13.04 -3.47
N ASP A 102 7.02 -14.07 -2.62
CA ASP A 102 6.41 -14.00 -1.30
C ASP A 102 7.23 -13.08 -0.39
N ASP A 103 8.55 -13.26 -0.36
CA ASP A 103 9.46 -12.37 0.40
C ASP A 103 9.41 -10.94 -0.13
N CYS A 104 9.35 -10.77 -1.45
CA CYS A 104 9.25 -9.46 -2.07
C CYS A 104 7.97 -8.72 -1.70
N LEU A 105 6.81 -9.39 -1.73
CA LEU A 105 5.54 -8.80 -1.33
C LEU A 105 5.53 -8.45 0.16
N VAL A 106 6.09 -9.31 1.02
CA VAL A 106 6.27 -9.02 2.45
C VAL A 106 7.11 -7.77 2.65
N ARG A 107 8.27 -7.66 1.97
CA ARG A 107 9.14 -6.49 2.10
C ARG A 107 8.48 -5.22 1.60
N ILE A 108 7.86 -5.25 0.43
CA ILE A 108 7.15 -4.10 -0.14
C ILE A 108 6.07 -3.62 0.82
N THR A 109 5.23 -4.54 1.30
CA THR A 109 4.11 -4.19 2.20
C THR A 109 4.63 -3.59 3.50
N SER A 110 5.66 -4.19 4.10
CA SER A 110 6.30 -3.69 5.33
C SER A 110 6.93 -2.30 5.11
N GLY A 111 7.66 -2.11 4.01
CA GLY A 111 8.28 -0.82 3.70
C GLY A 111 7.24 0.29 3.46
N LEU A 112 6.13 -0.01 2.76
CA LEU A 112 5.05 0.96 2.59
C LEU A 112 4.36 1.33 3.91
N LEU A 113 4.24 0.38 4.86
CA LEU A 113 3.78 0.64 6.22
C LEU A 113 4.74 1.55 6.97
N GLU A 114 6.05 1.28 6.90
CA GLU A 114 7.10 2.14 7.46
C GLU A 114 7.04 3.57 6.88
N PHE A 115 6.78 3.72 5.57
CA PHE A 115 6.65 5.04 4.92
C PHE A 115 5.50 5.90 5.47
N GLN A 116 4.48 5.31 6.10
CA GLN A 116 3.29 6.06 6.54
C GLN A 116 3.58 7.17 7.54
N VAL A 117 4.58 6.99 8.42
CA VAL A 117 4.97 8.03 9.38
C VAL A 117 5.61 9.23 8.66
N TYR A 118 6.44 8.98 7.66
CA TYR A 118 7.12 10.01 6.89
C TYR A 118 6.13 10.78 5.98
N LEU A 119 5.18 10.07 5.34
CA LEU A 119 4.12 10.71 4.56
C LEU A 119 3.20 11.57 5.45
N ARG A 120 2.95 11.14 6.69
CA ARG A 120 2.22 11.96 7.67
C ARG A 120 2.98 13.24 8.02
N TYR A 121 4.29 13.14 8.24
CA TYR A 121 5.15 14.29 8.48
C TYR A 121 5.06 15.30 7.33
N ILE A 122 5.24 14.84 6.08
CA ILE A 122 5.14 15.70 4.89
C ILE A 122 3.76 16.36 4.79
N ARG A 123 2.69 15.57 4.92
CA ARG A 123 1.31 16.09 4.88
C ARG A 123 1.08 17.17 5.93
N ASN A 124 1.57 16.98 7.15
CA ASN A 124 1.40 17.94 8.24
C ASN A 124 2.20 19.24 8.04
N LYS A 125 3.18 19.27 7.11
CA LYS A 125 3.94 20.48 6.78
C LYS A 125 3.23 21.41 5.80
N PHE A 126 2.45 20.84 4.88
CA PHE A 126 1.56 21.66 4.06
C PHE A 126 0.31 21.95 4.88
N GLN A 127 0.06 23.21 5.23
CA GLN A 127 -1.10 23.56 6.05
C GLN A 127 -2.38 23.60 5.22
N GLU A 128 -2.30 24.17 4.01
CA GLU A 128 -3.43 24.37 3.10
C GLU A 128 -2.99 24.31 1.63
N GLY A 129 -3.97 24.32 0.72
CA GLY A 129 -3.75 24.42 -0.73
C GLY A 129 -3.37 23.11 -1.41
N ASN A 130 -3.08 23.19 -2.71
CA ASN A 130 -2.85 22.03 -3.58
C ASN A 130 -1.79 21.06 -3.05
N ASN A 131 -0.76 21.55 -2.35
CA ASN A 131 0.28 20.69 -1.79
C ASN A 131 -0.24 19.84 -0.62
N ARG A 132 -1.15 20.39 0.21
CA ARG A 132 -1.83 19.65 1.29
C ARG A 132 -2.71 18.55 0.70
N ASP A 133 -3.47 18.87 -0.35
CA ASP A 133 -4.36 17.92 -1.02
C ASP A 133 -3.57 16.80 -1.71
N ARG A 134 -2.49 17.15 -2.40
CA ARG A 134 -1.59 16.16 -3.01
C ARG A 134 -0.93 15.27 -1.96
N ALA A 135 -0.42 15.85 -0.87
CA ALA A 135 0.16 15.06 0.21
C ALA A 135 -0.86 14.09 0.85
N GLU A 136 -2.12 14.53 0.99
CA GLU A 136 -3.21 13.67 1.44
C GLU A 136 -3.51 12.54 0.47
N HIS A 137 -3.59 12.88 -0.82
CA HIS A 137 -3.82 11.91 -1.88
C HIS A 137 -2.70 10.86 -1.91
N VAL A 138 -1.44 11.28 -1.87
CA VAL A 138 -0.28 10.38 -1.84
C VAL A 138 -0.34 9.45 -0.63
N GLN A 139 -0.64 9.98 0.56
CA GLN A 139 -0.77 9.17 1.77
C GLN A 139 -1.92 8.15 1.66
N SER A 140 -3.11 8.60 1.25
CA SER A 140 -4.30 7.75 1.16
C SER A 140 -4.18 6.69 0.06
N SER A 141 -3.64 7.05 -1.10
CA SER A 141 -3.34 6.11 -2.19
C SER A 141 -2.29 5.08 -1.78
N SER A 142 -1.27 5.48 -1.01
CA SER A 142 -0.28 4.55 -0.44
C SER A 142 -0.93 3.56 0.54
N LYS A 143 -1.85 4.01 1.40
CA LYS A 143 -2.63 3.11 2.28
C LYS A 143 -3.49 2.12 1.50
N ALA A 144 -4.18 2.58 0.47
CA ALA A 144 -4.99 1.69 -0.37
C ALA A 144 -4.13 0.62 -1.05
N LEU A 145 -2.92 0.98 -1.51
CA LEU A 145 -1.95 0.04 -2.07
C LEU A 145 -1.51 -1.01 -1.03
N ILE A 146 -1.25 -0.62 0.21
CA ILE A 146 -0.92 -1.55 1.30
C ILE A 146 -2.03 -2.58 1.50
N GLU A 147 -3.30 -2.14 1.53
CA GLU A 147 -4.42 -3.07 1.72
C GLU A 147 -4.57 -4.07 0.56
N ILE A 148 -4.33 -3.64 -0.68
CA ILE A 148 -4.29 -4.53 -1.84
C ILE A 148 -3.14 -5.56 -1.68
N LEU A 149 -1.94 -5.11 -1.33
CA LEU A 149 -0.76 -5.99 -1.23
C LEU A 149 -0.88 -6.98 -0.06
N LYS A 150 -1.47 -6.60 1.07
CA LYS A 150 -1.76 -7.50 2.20
C LYS A 150 -2.58 -8.72 1.78
N GLN A 151 -3.53 -8.54 0.86
CA GLN A 151 -4.36 -9.64 0.34
C GLN A 151 -3.52 -10.63 -0.50
N GLU A 152 -2.40 -10.19 -1.07
CA GLU A 152 -1.51 -11.03 -1.87
C GLU A 152 -0.42 -11.74 -1.04
N VAL A 153 -0.06 -11.23 0.14
CA VAL A 153 1.02 -11.77 0.99
C VAL A 153 0.63 -13.10 1.64
N LYS A 154 1.20 -14.23 1.19
CA LYS A 154 0.89 -15.60 1.67
C LYS A 154 0.84 -15.76 3.19
N ASP A 155 1.80 -15.20 3.89
CA ASP A 155 1.87 -15.24 5.35
C ASP A 155 1.89 -13.81 5.90
N PRO A 156 0.72 -13.24 6.25
CA PRO A 156 0.62 -11.88 6.78
C PRO A 156 1.39 -11.68 8.09
N ASN A 157 1.71 -12.75 8.84
CA ASN A 157 2.47 -12.65 10.09
C ASN A 157 3.93 -12.27 9.85
N LYS A 158 4.44 -12.42 8.63
CA LYS A 158 5.79 -11.95 8.24
C LYS A 158 5.85 -10.46 7.96
N ILE A 159 4.71 -9.77 7.87
CA ILE A 159 4.68 -8.32 7.65
C ILE A 159 5.18 -7.63 8.92
N VAL A 160 6.20 -6.79 8.76
CA VAL A 160 6.78 -6.00 9.86
C VAL A 160 6.00 -4.70 9.99
N PHE A 161 5.42 -4.47 11.17
CA PHE A 161 4.69 -3.25 11.49
C PHE A 161 5.60 -2.26 12.23
N PRO A 162 5.56 -0.96 11.87
CA PRO A 162 6.38 0.03 12.54
C PRO A 162 5.91 0.27 13.98
N SER A 163 6.86 0.45 14.91
CA SER A 163 6.56 0.72 16.32
C SER A 163 5.87 2.09 16.48
N PRO A 164 4.67 2.16 17.08
CA PRO A 164 3.99 3.42 17.33
C PRO A 164 4.83 4.39 18.17
N THR A 165 5.51 3.91 19.21
CA THR A 165 6.38 4.72 20.07
C THR A 165 7.58 5.27 19.32
N ALA A 166 8.24 4.44 18.50
CA ALA A 166 9.35 4.91 17.66
C ALA A 166 8.89 5.97 16.65
N ASN A 167 7.71 5.80 16.08
CA ASN A 167 7.11 6.76 15.15
C ASN A 167 6.81 8.12 15.80
N ILE A 168 6.35 8.14 17.06
CA ILE A 168 6.12 9.40 17.79
C ILE A 168 7.44 10.15 17.98
N ASN A 169 8.48 9.45 18.45
CA ASN A 169 9.80 10.05 18.67
C ASN A 169 10.43 10.55 17.36
N LEU A 170 10.26 9.79 16.27
CA LEU A 170 10.71 10.19 14.94
C LEU A 170 10.00 11.46 14.47
N LEU A 171 8.68 11.55 14.61
CA LEU A 171 7.93 12.76 14.23
C LEU A 171 8.41 13.98 15.01
N ALA A 172 8.59 13.86 16.33
CA ALA A 172 9.12 14.94 17.16
C ALA A 172 10.51 15.41 16.69
N LYS A 173 11.42 14.47 16.36
CA LYS A 173 12.76 14.78 15.82
C LYS A 173 12.68 15.51 14.47
N LEU A 174 11.79 15.07 13.58
CA LEU A 174 11.61 15.71 12.28
C LEU A 174 11.00 17.11 12.42
N GLU A 175 10.10 17.30 13.38
CA GLU A 175 9.44 18.59 13.63
C GLU A 175 10.37 19.65 14.26
N SER A 176 11.37 19.23 15.05
CA SER A 176 12.33 20.11 15.72
C SER A 176 13.41 20.69 14.80
N GLN A 177 13.49 20.24 13.55
CA GLN A 177 14.44 20.74 12.55
C GLN A 177 14.17 22.21 12.18
N ASN A 178 15.19 22.93 11.73
CA ASN A 178 14.99 24.23 11.09
C ASN A 178 14.34 24.08 9.69
N ASP A 179 13.84 25.17 9.11
CA ASP A 179 13.04 25.10 7.88
C ASP A 179 13.82 24.57 6.66
N TRP A 180 15.10 24.92 6.53
CA TRP A 180 15.95 24.39 5.47
C TRP A 180 16.13 22.88 5.60
N GLN A 181 16.42 22.40 6.82
CA GLN A 181 16.54 20.98 7.11
C GLN A 181 15.24 20.22 6.86
N LYS A 182 14.08 20.82 7.16
CA LYS A 182 12.77 20.23 6.88
C LYS A 182 12.57 20.02 5.38
N VAL A 183 12.89 21.03 4.56
CA VAL A 183 12.80 20.94 3.10
C VAL A 183 13.69 19.82 2.56
N MET A 184 14.97 19.80 2.94
CA MET A 184 15.90 18.76 2.50
C MET A 184 15.50 17.35 2.98
N THR A 185 14.96 17.24 4.19
CA THR A 185 14.46 15.98 4.74
C THR A 185 13.23 15.48 3.99
N MET A 186 12.27 16.36 3.69
CA MET A 186 11.10 16.00 2.89
C MET A 186 11.52 15.57 1.48
N GLN A 187 12.49 16.25 0.87
CA GLN A 187 13.02 15.87 -0.44
C GLN A 187 13.65 14.48 -0.43
N LEU A 188 14.47 14.17 0.58
CA LEU A 188 15.08 12.85 0.75
C LEU A 188 14.01 11.75 0.92
N ILE A 189 13.01 12.00 1.76
CA ILE A 189 11.89 11.07 1.99
C ILE A 189 11.14 10.81 0.69
N LEU A 190 10.75 11.87 -0.03
CA LEU A 190 9.98 11.75 -1.28
C LEU A 190 10.78 11.03 -2.37
N SER A 191 12.07 11.35 -2.51
CA SER A 191 12.95 10.65 -3.47
C SER A 191 13.05 9.17 -3.16
N ASN A 192 13.28 8.81 -1.89
CA ASN A 192 13.41 7.42 -1.50
C ASN A 192 12.08 6.65 -1.63
N PHE A 193 10.95 7.32 -1.33
CA PHE A 193 9.62 6.76 -1.52
C PHE A 193 9.32 6.52 -3.01
N GLU A 194 9.69 7.46 -3.88
CA GLU A 194 9.59 7.30 -5.33
C GLU A 194 10.36 6.07 -5.82
N ASP A 195 11.64 5.93 -5.42
CA ASP A 195 12.48 4.78 -5.76
C ASP A 195 11.84 3.47 -5.28
N PHE A 196 11.32 3.45 -4.04
CA PHE A 196 10.63 2.29 -3.48
C PHE A 196 9.36 1.93 -4.26
N LEU A 197 8.59 2.92 -4.71
CA LEU A 197 7.43 2.70 -5.58
C LEU A 197 7.82 2.19 -6.96
N GLN A 198 8.95 2.62 -7.53
CA GLN A 198 9.46 2.06 -8.78
C GLN A 198 9.81 0.57 -8.63
N PHE A 199 10.43 0.16 -7.52
CA PHE A 199 10.63 -1.25 -7.20
C PHE A 199 9.31 -2.00 -7.04
N THR A 200 8.36 -1.41 -6.32
CA THR A 200 7.01 -1.96 -6.13
C THR A 200 6.31 -2.21 -7.46
N LEU A 201 6.37 -1.23 -8.38
CA LEU A 201 5.81 -1.34 -9.71
C LEU A 201 6.46 -2.48 -10.51
N ARG A 202 7.78 -2.65 -10.42
CA ARG A 202 8.50 -3.75 -11.08
C ARG A 202 8.09 -5.11 -10.52
N ALA A 203 7.91 -5.24 -9.21
CA ALA A 203 7.48 -6.48 -8.57
C ALA A 203 6.04 -6.88 -8.97
N VAL A 204 5.10 -5.92 -8.94
CA VAL A 204 3.70 -6.16 -9.35
C VAL A 204 3.59 -6.49 -10.84
N ARG A 205 4.53 -6.04 -11.69
CA ARG A 205 4.59 -6.43 -13.12
C ARG A 205 4.90 -7.91 -13.34
N LYS A 206 5.62 -8.54 -12.41
CA LYS A 206 5.98 -9.98 -12.46
C LYS A 206 4.87 -10.87 -11.87
N ALA A 207 3.74 -10.28 -11.45
CA ALA A 207 2.56 -10.96 -10.90
C ALA A 207 1.64 -11.58 -11.96
#